data_AF-A0A4R2TU43-F1
#
_entry.id   AF-A0A4R2TU43-F1
#
_cell.length_a   1.000
_cell.length_b   1.000
_cell.length_c   1.000
_cell.angle_alpha   90.00
_cell.angle_beta   90.00
_cell.angle_gamma   90.00
#
_symmetry.space_group_name_H-M   'P 1'
#
loop_
_entity.id
_entity.type
_entity.pdbx_description
1 polymer ?
#
loop_
_entity_poly.entity_id
_entity_poly.type
_entity_poly.pdbx_seq_one_letter_code
_entity_poly.pdbx_strand_id
1 'polypeptide(L)'
;MLTGEDESLSSIVGRLATETKSLATAEVAVYKAKFGETANAYKSAAMFFAVAGVLALAALIALLVGAILTLATLVGPGWSTVIVVVAVLALAGILAMIGKSKLQTKSEPVS
;
A
#
# COMPACT_ATOMS: atom_id res chain seq x y z
N MET A 1 66.92 -11.10 -14.60
CA MET A 1 65.62 -11.34 -15.28
C MET A 1 64.57 -11.34 -14.18
N LEU A 2 63.91 -10.20 -13.99
CA LEU A 2 62.94 -9.92 -12.91
C LEU A 2 61.54 -10.24 -13.45
N THR A 3 60.70 -11.03 -12.76
CA THR A 3 59.21 -11.11 -12.93
C THR A 3 58.54 -12.22 -12.07
N GLY A 4 59.07 -12.57 -10.89
CA GLY A 4 58.48 -13.63 -10.04
C GLY A 4 57.47 -13.15 -8.97
N GLU A 5 57.50 -11.86 -8.61
CA GLU A 5 56.70 -11.32 -7.50
C GLU A 5 55.37 -10.69 -7.96
N ASP A 6 55.30 -10.23 -9.21
CA ASP A 6 54.12 -9.58 -9.80
C ASP A 6 52.95 -10.55 -10.03
N GLU A 7 53.22 -11.85 -10.22
CA GLU A 7 52.19 -12.87 -10.45
C GLU A 7 51.42 -13.22 -9.16
N SER A 8 52.08 -13.16 -7.99
CA SER A 8 51.46 -13.49 -6.71
C SER A 8 50.50 -12.40 -6.21
N LEU A 9 50.90 -11.12 -6.31
CA LEU A 9 50.08 -9.96 -5.93
C LEU A 9 48.88 -9.82 -6.87
N SER A 10 49.08 -10.02 -8.17
CA SER A 10 47.99 -10.06 -9.16
C SER A 10 46.99 -11.17 -8.86
N SER A 11 47.47 -12.36 -8.43
CA SER A 11 46.60 -13.49 -8.09
C SER A 11 45.76 -13.28 -6.81
N ILE A 12 46.31 -12.61 -5.79
CA ILE A 12 45.60 -12.31 -4.54
C ILE A 12 44.54 -11.23 -4.79
N VAL A 13 44.90 -10.17 -5.52
CA VAL A 13 43.96 -9.12 -5.91
C VAL A 13 42.84 -9.67 -6.80
N GLY A 14 43.16 -10.59 -7.72
CA GLY A 14 42.17 -11.30 -8.54
C GLY A 14 41.21 -12.15 -7.72
N ARG A 15 41.68 -12.82 -6.66
CA ARG A 15 40.84 -13.61 -5.74
C ARG A 15 39.95 -12.72 -4.87
N LEU A 16 40.46 -11.62 -4.30
CA LEU A 16 39.63 -10.66 -3.55
C LEU A 16 38.58 -9.98 -4.43
N ALA A 17 38.91 -9.64 -5.68
CA ALA A 17 37.95 -9.10 -6.64
C ALA A 17 36.84 -10.12 -6.97
N THR A 18 37.21 -11.40 -7.08
CA THR A 18 36.26 -12.49 -7.31
C THR A 18 35.36 -12.75 -6.10
N GLU A 19 35.91 -12.73 -4.88
CA GLU A 19 35.13 -12.88 -3.65
C GLU A 19 34.21 -11.68 -3.37
N THR A 20 34.67 -10.46 -3.65
CA THR A 20 33.85 -9.25 -3.52
C THR A 20 32.69 -9.25 -4.51
N LYS A 21 32.93 -9.71 -5.75
CA LYS A 21 31.87 -9.90 -6.76
C LYS A 21 30.86 -10.96 -6.33
N SER A 22 31.33 -12.06 -5.74
CA SER A 22 30.48 -13.13 -5.19
C SER A 22 29.60 -12.60 -4.06
N LEU A 23 30.17 -11.85 -3.11
CA LEU A 23 29.45 -11.25 -1.99
C LEU A 23 28.40 -10.23 -2.45
N ALA A 24 28.76 -9.34 -3.38
CA ALA A 24 27.82 -8.38 -3.97
C ALA A 24 26.65 -9.08 -4.68
N THR A 25 26.92 -10.20 -5.37
CA THR A 25 25.87 -10.98 -6.04
C THR A 25 24.96 -11.67 -5.01
N ALA A 26 25.52 -12.13 -3.89
CA ALA A 26 24.76 -12.74 -2.80
C ALA A 26 23.87 -11.73 -2.08
N GLU A 27 24.37 -10.52 -1.78
CA GLU A 27 23.55 -9.47 -1.19
C GLU A 27 22.41 -9.05 -2.11
N VAL A 28 22.68 -8.89 -3.42
CA VAL A 28 21.64 -8.62 -4.41
C VAL A 28 20.60 -9.73 -4.45
N ALA A 29 21.01 -11.00 -4.39
CA ALA A 29 20.09 -12.14 -4.35
C ALA A 29 19.22 -12.15 -3.07
N VAL A 30 19.81 -11.86 -1.92
CA VAL A 30 19.11 -11.76 -0.62
C VAL A 30 18.11 -10.60 -0.63
N TYR A 31 18.52 -9.41 -1.10
CA TYR A 31 17.61 -8.28 -1.27
C TYR A 31 16.46 -8.63 -2.21
N LYS A 32 16.77 -9.23 -3.36
CA LYS A 32 15.77 -9.60 -4.37
C LYS A 32 14.78 -10.65 -3.86
N ALA A 33 15.24 -11.61 -3.05
CA ALA A 33 14.36 -12.59 -2.39
C ALA A 33 13.42 -11.90 -1.38
N LYS A 34 13.96 -11.03 -0.52
CA LYS A 34 13.17 -10.30 0.48
C LYS A 34 12.14 -9.35 -0.17
N PHE A 35 12.53 -8.68 -1.25
CA PHE A 35 11.63 -7.88 -2.08
C PHE A 35 10.61 -8.73 -2.81
N GLY A 36 10.98 -9.89 -3.36
CA GLY A 36 10.08 -10.78 -4.09
C GLY A 36 9.01 -11.39 -3.19
N GLU A 37 9.39 -11.83 -1.99
CA GLU A 37 8.47 -12.39 -0.99
C GLU A 37 7.48 -11.33 -0.48
N THR A 38 7.98 -10.13 -0.20
CA THR A 38 7.13 -8.97 0.15
C THR A 38 6.23 -8.60 -1.02
N ALA A 39 6.76 -8.48 -2.24
CA ALA A 39 5.98 -8.09 -3.42
C ALA A 39 4.86 -9.10 -3.74
N ASN A 40 5.10 -10.39 -3.55
CA ASN A 40 4.08 -11.41 -3.81
C ASN A 40 2.95 -11.37 -2.76
N ALA A 41 3.28 -11.14 -1.49
CA ALA A 41 2.29 -10.92 -0.44
C ALA A 41 1.45 -9.65 -0.70
N TYR A 42 2.09 -8.55 -1.10
CA TYR A 42 1.40 -7.31 -1.47
C TYR A 42 0.51 -7.48 -2.70
N LYS A 43 0.94 -8.24 -3.71
CA LYS A 43 0.12 -8.51 -4.91
C LYS A 43 -1.13 -9.31 -4.58
N SER A 44 -0.99 -10.35 -3.77
CA SER A 44 -2.14 -11.15 -3.28
C SER A 44 -3.10 -10.28 -2.46
N ALA A 45 -2.57 -9.52 -1.50
CA ALA A 45 -3.36 -8.61 -0.69
C ALA A 45 -4.08 -7.55 -1.55
N ALA A 46 -3.43 -6.98 -2.56
CA ALA A 46 -4.02 -5.98 -3.45
C ALA A 46 -5.22 -6.52 -4.23
N MET A 47 -5.19 -7.78 -4.67
CA MET A 47 -6.34 -8.43 -5.33
C MET A 47 -7.53 -8.56 -4.39
N PHE A 48 -7.30 -9.06 -3.16
CA PHE A 48 -8.36 -9.17 -2.16
C PHE A 48 -8.91 -7.81 -1.77
N PHE A 49 -8.06 -6.79 -1.60
CA PHE A 49 -8.48 -5.42 -1.32
C PHE A 49 -9.28 -4.79 -2.45
N ALA A 50 -8.93 -5.08 -3.71
CA ALA A 50 -9.70 -4.61 -4.86
C ALA A 50 -11.12 -5.19 -4.84
N VAL A 51 -11.26 -6.51 -4.67
CA VAL A 51 -12.57 -7.17 -4.58
C VAL A 51 -13.36 -6.67 -3.36
N ALA A 52 -12.71 -6.59 -2.19
CA ALA A 52 -13.33 -6.08 -0.97
C ALA A 52 -13.80 -4.63 -1.14
N GLY A 53 -13.03 -3.77 -1.80
CA GLY A 53 -13.41 -2.39 -2.09
C GLY A 53 -14.64 -2.30 -2.99
N VAL A 54 -14.69 -3.11 -4.06
CA VAL A 54 -15.87 -3.18 -4.94
C VAL A 54 -17.10 -3.69 -4.19
N LEU A 55 -16.96 -4.75 -3.38
CA LEU A 55 -18.05 -5.30 -2.57
C LEU A 55 -18.54 -4.31 -1.52
N ALA A 56 -17.62 -3.60 -0.84
CA ALA A 56 -17.97 -2.57 0.13
C ALA A 56 -18.73 -1.41 -0.53
N LEU A 57 -18.33 -1.00 -1.74
CA LEU A 57 -19.04 0.02 -2.51
C LEU A 57 -20.44 -0.47 -2.92
N ALA A 58 -20.56 -1.70 -3.42
CA ALA A 58 -21.84 -2.29 -3.79
C ALA A 58 -22.80 -2.40 -2.58
N ALA A 59 -22.28 -2.85 -1.44
CA ALA A 59 -23.04 -2.93 -0.19
C ALA A 59 -23.48 -1.54 0.30
N LEU A 60 -22.61 -0.54 0.20
CA LEU A 60 -22.95 0.85 0.55
C LEU A 60 -24.08 1.37 -0.35
N ILE A 61 -23.99 1.18 -1.67
CA ILE A 61 -25.05 1.59 -2.60
C ILE A 61 -26.37 0.88 -2.25
N ALA A 62 -26.36 -0.43 -2.05
CA ALA A 62 -27.54 -1.20 -1.67
C ALA A 62 -28.14 -0.72 -0.33
N LEU A 63 -27.29 -0.40 0.65
CA LEU A 63 -27.72 0.15 1.93
C LEU A 63 -28.39 1.52 1.77
N LEU A 64 -27.83 2.41 0.94
CA LEU A 64 -28.42 3.72 0.65
C LEU A 64 -29.76 3.59 -0.05
N VAL A 65 -29.87 2.72 -1.06
CA VAL A 65 -31.14 2.44 -1.74
C VAL A 65 -32.16 1.87 -0.76
N GLY A 66 -31.76 0.89 0.06
CA GLY A 66 -32.63 0.32 1.09
C GLY A 66 -33.12 1.35 2.10
N ALA A 67 -32.24 2.24 2.57
CA ALA A 67 -32.59 3.34 3.46
C ALA A 67 -33.60 4.29 2.80
N ILE A 68 -33.36 4.66 1.53
CA ILE A 68 -34.28 5.52 0.77
C ILE A 68 -35.65 4.87 0.62
N LEU A 69 -35.71 3.60 0.21
CA LEU A 69 -36.99 2.91 0.00
C LEU A 69 -37.74 2.75 1.32
N THR A 70 -37.03 2.46 2.42
CA THR A 70 -37.63 2.34 3.75
C THR A 70 -38.23 3.66 4.21
N LEU A 71 -37.47 4.77 4.15
CA LEU A 71 -37.97 6.10 4.53
C LEU A 71 -39.04 6.62 3.58
N ALA A 72 -39.00 6.22 2.30
CA ALA A 72 -39.98 6.65 1.31
C ALA A 72 -41.41 6.23 1.70
N THR A 73 -41.56 5.14 2.48
CA THR A 73 -42.88 4.71 3.00
C THR A 73 -43.46 5.67 4.05
N LEU A 74 -42.62 6.47 4.72
CA LEU A 74 -43.04 7.40 5.76
C LEU A 74 -43.16 8.85 5.27
N VAL A 75 -42.19 9.32 4.47
CA VAL A 75 -42.07 10.75 4.09
C VAL A 75 -42.20 10.98 2.58
N GLY A 76 -42.40 9.92 1.81
CA GLY A 76 -42.45 9.97 0.35
C GLY A 76 -41.06 9.89 -0.31
N PRO A 77 -40.99 9.50 -1.61
CA PRO A 77 -39.71 9.21 -2.27
C PRO A 77 -38.77 10.42 -2.36
N GLY A 78 -39.30 11.61 -2.64
CA GLY A 78 -38.51 12.83 -2.83
C GLY A 78 -37.84 13.32 -1.54
N TRP A 79 -38.57 13.31 -0.42
CA TRP A 79 -38.00 13.74 0.86
C TRP A 79 -37.04 12.70 1.44
N SER A 80 -37.31 11.42 1.23
CA SER A 80 -36.44 10.34 1.65
C SER A 80 -35.04 10.44 1.03
N THR A 81 -34.95 10.67 -0.28
CA THR A 81 -33.66 10.83 -0.97
C THR A 81 -32.88 12.02 -0.43
N VAL A 82 -33.52 13.16 -0.24
CA VAL A 82 -32.87 14.37 0.31
C VAL A 82 -32.33 14.10 1.72
N ILE A 83 -33.12 13.49 2.60
CA ILE A 83 -32.71 13.19 3.98
C ILE A 83 -31.49 12.26 3.99
N VAL A 84 -31.53 11.17 3.23
CA VAL A 84 -30.43 10.20 3.19
C VAL A 84 -29.15 10.83 2.62
N VAL A 85 -29.26 11.63 1.54
CA VAL A 85 -28.11 12.31 0.94
C VAL A 85 -27.47 13.29 1.92
N VAL A 86 -28.27 14.12 2.60
CA VAL A 86 -27.76 15.08 3.58
C VAL A 86 -27.07 14.36 4.75
N ALA A 87 -27.67 13.28 5.26
CA ALA A 87 -27.09 12.48 6.34
C ALA A 87 -25.74 11.87 5.95
N VAL A 88 -25.63 11.32 4.73
CA VAL A 88 -24.39 10.73 4.21
C VAL A 88 -23.32 11.79 3.98
N LEU A 89 -23.67 12.96 3.44
CA LEU A 89 -22.72 14.06 3.26
C LEU A 89 -22.20 14.60 4.58
N ALA A 90 -23.06 14.70 5.61
CA ALA A 90 -22.63 15.08 6.95
C ALA A 90 -21.62 14.06 7.52
N LEU A 91 -21.91 12.76 7.39
CA LEU A 91 -21.00 11.69 7.83
C LEU A 91 -19.67 11.73 7.06
N ALA A 92 -19.71 11.91 5.74
CA ALA A 92 -18.53 12.03 4.90
C ALA A 92 -17.67 13.25 5.28
N GLY A 93 -18.30 14.38 5.59
CA GLY A 93 -17.64 15.59 6.08
C GLY A 93 -16.89 15.33 7.40
N ILE A 94 -17.52 14.64 8.34
CA ILE A 94 -16.89 14.25 9.63
C ILE A 94 -15.67 13.34 9.39
N LEU A 95 -15.84 12.30 8.57
CA LEU A 95 -14.75 11.38 8.22
C LEU A 95 -13.58 12.10 7.54
N ALA A 96 -13.87 13.04 6.63
CA ALA A 96 -12.86 13.85 5.96
C ALA A 96 -12.08 14.73 6.94
N MET A 97 -12.75 15.34 7.92
CA MET A 97 -12.09 16.11 8.98
C MET A 97 -11.17 15.24 9.83
N ILE A 98 -11.63 14.06 10.26
CA ILE A 98 -10.81 13.11 11.03
C ILE A 98 -9.58 12.67 10.22
N GLY A 99 -9.76 12.36 8.94
CA GLY A 99 -8.68 12.00 8.03
C GLY A 99 -7.65 13.12 7.91
N LYS A 100 -8.10 14.36 7.71
CA LYS A 100 -7.24 15.54 7.65
C LYS A 100 -6.42 15.70 8.94
N SER A 101 -7.03 15.58 10.12
CA SER A 101 -6.33 15.68 11.41
C SER A 101 -5.25 14.62 11.57
N LYS A 102 -5.50 13.37 11.14
CA LYS A 102 -4.50 12.29 11.20
C LYS A 102 -3.30 12.52 10.29
N LEU A 103 -3.50 13.17 9.14
CA LEU A 103 -2.41 13.52 8.23
C LEU A 103 -1.56 14.67 8.78
N GLN A 104 -2.17 15.65 9.47
CA GLN A 104 -1.46 16.80 10.05
C GLN A 104 -0.59 16.43 11.27
N THR A 105 -1.01 15.44 12.08
CA THR A 105 -0.20 14.94 13.21
C THR A 105 1.12 14.28 12.77
N LYS A 106 1.22 13.75 11.55
CA LYS A 106 2.42 13.04 11.07
C LYS A 106 3.50 13.98 10.51
N SER A 107 3.26 15.29 10.50
CA SER A 107 4.17 16.31 9.96
C SER A 107 4.87 17.17 11.01
N GLU A 108 4.76 16.87 12.30
CA GLU A 108 5.63 17.50 13.30
C GLU A 108 7.03 16.86 13.20
N PRO A 109 8.05 17.58 12.72
CA PRO A 109 9.41 17.08 12.74
C PRO A 109 9.80 16.90 14.21
N VAL A 110 10.13 15.67 14.59
CA VAL A 110 10.80 15.39 15.85
C VAL A 110 12.11 16.18 15.86
N SER A 111 12.12 17.30 16.59
CA SER A 111 13.31 18.07 16.95
C SER A 111 14.08 17.36 18.05
#